data_AF-A0A0B8PHR3-F1
#
_entry.id   AF-A0A0B8PHR3-F1
#
_cell.length_a   1.000
_cell.length_b   1.000
_cell.length_c   1.000
_cell.angle_alpha   90.00
_cell.angle_beta   90.00
_cell.angle_gamma   90.00
#
_symmetry.space_group_name_H-M   'P 1'
#
loop_
_entity.id
_entity.type
_entity.pdbx_description
1 polymer ?
#
loop_
_entity_poly.entity_id
_entity_poly.type
_entity_poly.pdbx_seq_one_letter_code
_entity_poly.pdbx_strand_id
1 'polypeptide(L)' 'MVFCLHFIRHHGTLIDCQIMNPHLASLGAMEIERTEFREELTKGKKQTLSRECYQPQFLKI' A
#
# COMPACT_ATOMS: atom_id res chain seq x y z
N MET A 1 -6.04 3.95 8.51
CA MET A 1 -7.22 3.14 8.10
C MET A 1 -7.93 3.70 6.87
N VAL A 2 -8.40 4.96 6.87
CA VAL A 2 -9.16 5.55 5.73
C VAL A 2 -8.43 5.44 4.40
N PHE A 3 -7.16 5.82 4.37
CA PHE A 3 -6.34 5.71 3.17
C PHE A 3 -6.21 4.27 2.67
N CYS A 4 -6.02 3.28 3.56
CA CYS A 4 -5.91 1.88 3.17
C CYS A 4 -7.18 1.39 2.45
N LEU A 5 -8.36 1.76 2.95
CA LEU A 5 -9.63 1.43 2.30
C LEU A 5 -9.75 2.09 0.92
N HIS A 6 -9.42 3.37 0.82
CA HIS A 6 -9.39 4.08 -0.46
C HIS A 6 -8.42 3.43 -1.45
N PHE A 7 -7.19 3.15 -1.02
CA PHE A 7 -6.15 2.55 -1.84
C PHE A 7 -6.56 1.17 -2.35
N ILE A 8 -7.12 0.31 -1.50
CA ILE A 8 -7.63 -1.02 -1.89
C ILE A 8 -8.80 -0.90 -2.88
N ARG A 9 -9.73 0.06 -2.70
CA ARG A 9 -10.83 0.31 -3.63
C ARG A 9 -10.35 0.71 -5.03
N HIS A 10 -9.19 1.35 -5.13
CA HIS A 10 -8.52 1.66 -6.39
C HIS A 10 -7.51 0.59 -6.83
N HIS A 11 -7.59 -0.61 -6.24
CA HIS A 11 -6.77 -1.79 -6.51
C HIS A 11 -5.31 -1.71 -6.06
N GLY A 12 -4.95 -0.77 -5.19
CA GLY A 12 -3.63 -0.75 -4.56
C GLY A 12 -3.38 -2.02 -3.73
N THR A 13 -2.19 -2.60 -3.86
CA THR A 13 -1.88 -3.93 -3.32
C THR A 13 -0.81 -3.95 -2.22
N LEU A 14 0.12 -2.98 -2.24
CA LEU A 14 1.26 -2.96 -1.32
C LEU A 14 1.57 -1.53 -0.87
N ILE A 15 1.87 -1.36 0.42
CA ILE A 15 2.45 -0.14 0.99
C ILE A 15 3.83 -0.53 1.52
N ASP A 16 4.88 0.08 0.96
CA ASP A 16 6.25 -0.09 1.45
C ASP A 16 6.44 0.71 2.74
N CYS A 17 6.53 0.00 3.87
CA CYS A 17 6.77 0.59 5.19
C CYS A 17 8.26 0.64 5.57
N GLN A 18 9.17 0.26 4.67
CA GLN A 18 10.62 0.25 4.87
C GLN A 18 11.07 -0.64 6.04
N ILE A 19 11.67 -0.06 7.08
CA ILE A 19 12.22 -0.79 8.23
C ILE A 19 11.17 -0.90 9.33
N MET A 20 10.96 -2.12 9.80
CA MET A 20 9.97 -2.41 10.84
C MET A 20 10.27 -1.67 12.15
N ASN A 21 9.21 -1.23 12.82
CA ASN A 21 9.28 -0.65 14.16
C ASN A 21 7.99 -0.95 14.96
N PRO A 22 7.98 -0.75 16.29
CA PRO A 22 6.82 -1.07 17.12
C PRO A 22 5.52 -0.36 16.71
N HIS A 23 5.62 0.85 16.15
CA HIS A 23 4.45 1.58 15.66
C HIS A 23 3.88 0.96 14.38
N LEU A 24 4.73 0.54 13.44
CA LEU A 24 4.30 -0.19 12.25
C LEU A 24 3.67 -1.54 12.61
N ALA A 25 4.23 -2.25 13.59
CA ALA A 25 3.68 -3.49 14.10
C ALA A 25 2.28 -3.29 14.68
N SER A 26 2.05 -2.24 15.48
CA SER A 26 0.73 -1.95 16.04
C SER A 26 -0.31 -1.54 14.97
N LEU A 27 0.15 -1.09 13.79
CA LEU A 27 -0.68 -0.82 12.62
C LEU A 27 -0.91 -2.06 11.73
N GLY A 28 -0.30 -3.21 12.05
CA GLY A 28 -0.45 -4.47 11.31
C GLY A 28 0.51 -4.66 10.13
N ALA A 29 1.59 -3.87 10.05
CA ALA A 29 2.65 -4.13 9.07
C ALA A 29 3.36 -5.45 9.38
N MET A 30 3.86 -6.12 8.34
CA MET A 30 4.60 -7.37 8.44
C MET A 30 5.88 -7.30 7.62
N GLU A 31 6.93 -7.96 8.09
CA GLU A 31 8.14 -8.16 7.29
C GLU A 31 7.92 -9.30 6.29
N ILE A 32 8.43 -9.10 5.07
CA ILE A 32 8.46 -10.11 4.02
C ILE A 32 9.89 -10.24 3.51
N GLU A 33 10.20 -11.38 2.89
CA GLU A 33 11.53 -11.59 2.33
C GLU A 33 11.81 -10.60 1.20
N ARG A 34 13.09 -10.20 1.07
CA ARG A 34 13.51 -9.23 0.05
C ARG A 34 13.15 -9.69 -1.37
N THR A 35 13.21 -10.99 -1.62
CA THR A 35 12.85 -11.58 -2.93
C THR A 35 11.35 -11.42 -3.20
N GLU A 36 10.50 -11.70 -2.22
CA GLU A 36 9.05 -11.53 -2.30
C GLU A 36 8.69 -10.06 -2.53
N PHE A 37 9.28 -9.13 -1.76
CA PHE A 37 9.08 -7.70 -1.97
C PHE A 37 9.44 -7.26 -3.40
N ARG A 38 10.54 -7.76 -3.96
CA ARG A 38 10.96 -7.42 -5.33
C ARG A 38 9.99 -7.92 -6.39
N GLU A 39 9.38 -9.08 -6.18
CA GLU A 39 8.36 -9.62 -7.06
C GLU A 39 7.09 -8.75 -7.02
N GLU A 40 6.61 -8.42 -5.83
CA GLU A 40 5.44 -7.53 -5.65
C GLU A 40 5.70 -6.14 -6.21
N LEU A 41 6.89 -5.57 -6.00
CA LEU A 41 7.29 -4.30 -6.59
C LEU A 41 7.26 -4.33 -8.13
N THR A 42 7.71 -5.45 -8.73
CA THR A 42 7.71 -5.62 -10.18
C THR A 42 6.28 -5.73 -10.73
N LYS A 43 5.38 -6.42 -10.01
CA LYS A 43 3.95 -6.49 -10.35
C LYS A 43 3.29 -5.11 -10.22
N GLY A 44 3.48 -4.44 -9.09
CA GLY A 44 2.89 -3.13 -8.79
C GLY A 44 3.31 -2.02 -9.75
N LYS A 45 4.57 -2.01 -10.20
CA LYS A 45 5.04 -1.03 -11.22
C LYS A 45 4.32 -1.13 -12.56
N LYS A 46 3.79 -2.31 -12.90
CA LYS A 46 3.01 -2.52 -14.14
C LYS A 46 1.53 -2.20 -13.94
N GLN A 47 1.08 -2.09 -12.70
CA GLN A 47 -0.30 -1.78 -12.37
C GLN A 47 -0.53 -0.28 -12.44
N THR A 48 -1.60 0.11 -13.14
CA THR A 48 -2.10 1.48 -13.13
C THR A 48 -3.28 1.55 -12.17
N LEU A 49 -3.18 2.38 -11.14
CA LEU A 49 -4.34 2.70 -10.31
C LEU A 49 -5.20 3.73 -11.05
N SER A 50 -6.50 3.74 -10.76
CA SER A 50 -7.39 4.72 -11.38
C SER A 50 -6.98 6.14 -10.98
N ARG A 51 -7.19 7.12 -11.87
CA ARG A 51 -6.76 8.52 -11.64
C ARG A 51 -7.39 9.11 -10.39
N GLU A 52 -8.61 8.69 -10.10
CA GLU A 52 -9.40 9.07 -8.93
C GLU A 52 -8.70 8.68 -7.62
N CYS A 53 -7.79 7.70 -7.62
CA CYS A 53 -7.00 7.35 -6.45
C CYS A 53 -6.15 8.53 -5.94
N TYR A 54 -5.68 9.39 -6.85
CA TYR A 54 -4.70 10.44 -6.57
C TYR A 54 -5.22 11.86 -6.81
N GLN A 55 -6.47 12.01 -7.24
CA GLN A 55 -7.12 13.32 -7.36
C GLN A 55 -7.34 13.94 -5.96
N PRO A 56 -7.14 15.27 -5.79
CA PRO A 56 -7.40 15.95 -4.53
C PRO A 56 -8.86 15.78 -4.08
N GLN A 57 -9.05 15.19 -2.91
CA GLN A 57 -10.38 14.95 -2.35
C GLN A 57 -10.31 14.68 -0.85
N PHE A 58 -11.43 14.84 -0.16
CA PHE A 58 -11.58 14.36 1.21
C PHE A 58 -11.95 12.89 1.21
N LEU A 59 -11.08 12.05 1.77
CA LEU A 59 -11.37 10.64 1.98
C LEU A 59 -12.26 10.47 3.22
N LYS A 60 -13.29 9.64 3.09
CA LYS A 60 -14.22 9.29 4.18
C LYS A 60 -14.39 7.77 4.20
N ILE A 61 -14.67 7.24 5.39
CA ILE A 61 -15.07 5.84 5.56
C ILE A 61 -16.53 5.70 5.14
#